data_AF-B9FXN6-F1
#
_entry.id   AF-B9FXN6-F1
#
_cell.length_a   1.000
_cell.length_b   1.000
_cell.length_c   1.000
_cell.angle_alpha   90.00
_cell.angle_beta   90.00
_cell.angle_gamma   90.00
#
_symmetry.space_group_name_H-M   'P 1'
#
loop_
_entity.id
_entity.type
_entity.pdbx_description
1 polymer ?
#
loop_
_entity_poly.entity_id
_entity_poly.type
_entity_poly.pdbx_seq_one_letter_code
_entity_poly.pdbx_strand_id
1 'polypeptide(L)'
;MVANGSSTSNRSSCVGILAGVRPDQISASAFCCDSSEPAYSDCGACVAMAFRYARWLCGYSRRAMVDLGACRVGYHDVERMEREMRAVSAVRRE
;
A
#
# COMPACT_ATOMS: atom_id res chain seq x y z
N MET A 1 1.48 6.06 -15.08
CA MET A 1 2.40 4.91 -15.28
C MET A 1 2.28 4.03 -14.06
N VAL A 2 1.81 2.79 -14.22
CA VAL A 2 1.83 1.79 -13.14
C VAL A 2 3.26 1.24 -13.11
N ALA A 3 4.02 1.55 -12.07
CA ALA A 3 5.37 1.02 -11.91
C ALA A 3 5.23 -0.42 -11.39
N ASN A 4 5.31 -1.39 -12.30
CA ASN A 4 5.35 -2.81 -11.96
C ASN A 4 6.82 -3.17 -11.68
N GLY A 5 7.22 -3.11 -10.41
CA GLY A 5 8.58 -3.37 -9.98
C GLY A 5 8.82 -4.86 -9.74
N SER A 6 8.84 -5.67 -10.80
CA SER A 6 9.14 -7.10 -10.67
C SER A 6 10.63 -7.30 -10.37
N SER A 7 11.00 -7.44 -9.10
CA SER A 7 12.35 -7.86 -8.70
C SER A 7 12.47 -9.37 -8.84
N THR A 8 13.20 -9.80 -9.86
CA THR A 8 13.55 -11.19 -10.15
C THR A 8 14.48 -11.74 -9.06
N SER A 9 13.93 -12.41 -8.04
CA SER A 9 14.62 -13.45 -7.23
C SER A 9 13.75 -14.08 -6.12
N ASN A 10 12.53 -13.60 -5.92
CA ASN A 10 11.43 -14.32 -5.25
C ASN A 10 10.17 -13.92 -6.01
N ARG A 11 9.16 -14.79 -6.14
CA ARG A 11 7.92 -14.54 -6.93
C ARG A 11 7.00 -13.50 -6.28
N SER A 12 7.59 -12.43 -5.75
CA SER A 12 6.90 -11.32 -5.12
C SER A 12 6.54 -10.30 -6.19
N SER A 13 5.24 -10.04 -6.36
CA SER A 13 4.73 -9.02 -7.29
C SER A 13 4.27 -7.81 -6.49
N CYS A 14 4.73 -6.64 -6.89
CA CYS A 14 4.32 -5.37 -6.28
C CYS A 14 3.79 -4.41 -7.33
N VAL A 15 2.68 -3.78 -6.99
CA VAL A 15 1.96 -2.82 -7.84
C VAL A 15 1.77 -1.54 -7.05
N GLY A 16 2.21 -0.43 -7.63
CA GLY A 16 1.92 0.91 -7.14
C GLY A 16 1.01 1.65 -8.11
N ILE A 17 -0.02 2.32 -7.58
CA ILE A 17 -0.95 3.15 -8.35
C ILE A 17 -1.07 4.50 -7.67
N LEU A 18 -1.06 5.57 -8.46
CA LEU A 18 -1.45 6.90 -8.01
C LEU A 18 -2.83 7.22 -8.59
N ALA A 19 -3.74 7.61 -7.71
CA ALA A 19 -5.10 8.00 -8.06
C ALA A 19 -5.35 9.45 -7.63
N GLY A 20 -6.06 10.20 -8.49
CA GLY A 20 -6.39 11.58 -8.23
C GLY A 20 -5.29 12.58 -8.60
N VAL A 21 -5.56 13.84 -8.29
CA VAL A 21 -4.71 15.00 -8.56
C VAL A 21 -4.53 15.75 -7.25
N ARG A 22 -3.40 16.41 -7.07
CA ARG A 22 -3.14 17.22 -5.86
C ARG A 22 -4.24 18.28 -5.69
N PRO A 23 -4.75 18.50 -4.45
CA PRO A 23 -4.23 17.98 -3.18
C PRO A 23 -4.75 16.61 -2.75
N ASP A 24 -5.79 16.07 -3.39
CA ASP A 24 -6.43 14.80 -3.01
C ASP A 24 -5.80 13.58 -3.71
N GLN A 25 -4.48 13.62 -3.95
CA GLN A 25 -3.77 12.52 -4.60
C GLN A 25 -3.50 11.40 -3.59
N ILE A 26 -3.99 10.19 -3.90
CA ILE A 26 -3.77 8.98 -3.11
C ILE A 26 -2.74 8.11 -3.82
N SER A 27 -1.70 7.70 -3.11
CA SER A 27 -0.82 6.62 -3.54
C SER A 27 -1.28 5.33 -2.87
N ALA A 28 -1.55 4.32 -3.69
CA ALA A 28 -1.86 2.97 -3.26
C ALA A 28 -0.74 2.03 -3.70
N SER A 29 -0.39 1.09 -2.84
CA SER A 29 0.58 0.05 -3.10
C SER A 29 0.02 -1.29 -2.64
N ALA A 30 0.27 -2.32 -3.42
CA ALA A 30 -0.06 -3.70 -3.12
C ALA A 30 1.18 -4.55 -3.37
N PHE A 31 1.43 -5.46 -2.44
CA PHE A 31 2.51 -6.43 -2.47
C PHE A 31 1.90 -7.80 -2.25
N CYS A 32 2.20 -8.74 -3.13
CA CYS A 32 2.00 -10.16 -2.87
C CYS A 32 3.36 -10.81 -2.73
N CYS A 33 3.47 -11.66 -1.72
CA CYS A 33 4.46 -12.70 -1.67
C CYS A 33 3.80 -13.98 -2.17
N ASP A 34 4.53 -14.84 -2.89
CA ASP A 34 4.07 -16.21 -3.12
C ASP A 34 4.02 -16.90 -1.74
N SER A 35 2.85 -16.88 -1.11
CA SER A 35 2.61 -17.61 0.12
C SER A 35 2.23 -19.03 -0.26
N SER A 36 2.82 -20.01 0.42
CA SER A 36 2.43 -21.43 0.33
C SER A 36 1.02 -21.71 0.88
N GLU A 37 0.33 -20.71 1.43
CA GLU A 37 -1.03 -20.83 1.93
C GLU A 37 -2.05 -20.85 0.79
N PRO A 38 -2.84 -21.93 0.65
CA PRO A 38 -3.74 -22.13 -0.50
C PRO A 38 -4.83 -21.06 -0.59
N ALA A 39 -5.24 -20.49 0.55
CA ALA A 39 -6.22 -19.41 0.64
C ALA A 39 -5.78 -18.12 -0.08
N TYR A 40 -4.48 -17.96 -0.34
CA TYR A 40 -3.89 -16.78 -0.98
C TYR A 40 -3.10 -17.12 -2.24
N SER A 41 -3.28 -18.33 -2.79
CA SER A 41 -2.68 -18.75 -4.06
C SER A 41 -3.01 -17.77 -5.20
N ASP A 42 -4.18 -17.15 -5.16
CA ASP A 42 -4.53 -16.02 -6.02
C ASP A 42 -4.20 -14.68 -5.36
N CYS A 43 -3.08 -14.09 -5.80
CA CYS A 43 -2.64 -12.77 -5.36
C CYS A 43 -3.75 -11.70 -5.49
N GLY A 44 -4.52 -11.73 -6.57
CA GLY A 44 -5.64 -10.81 -6.78
C GLY A 44 -6.71 -10.90 -5.68
N ALA A 45 -7.03 -12.12 -5.22
CA ALA A 45 -7.98 -12.35 -4.15
C ALA A 45 -7.43 -11.88 -2.79
N CYS A 46 -6.15 -12.13 -2.53
CA CYS A 46 -5.48 -11.65 -1.31
C CYS A 46 -5.50 -10.12 -1.23
N VAL A 47 -5.07 -9.44 -2.29
CA VAL A 47 -5.04 -7.97 -2.37
C VAL A 47 -6.45 -7.39 -2.21
N ALA A 48 -7.46 -7.97 -2.86
CA ALA A 48 -8.85 -7.54 -2.73
C ALA A 48 -9.36 -7.68 -1.28
N MET A 49 -9.06 -8.80 -0.61
CA MET A 49 -9.36 -8.97 0.81
C MET A 49 -8.63 -7.95 1.68
N ALA A 50 -7.34 -7.73 1.44
CA ALA A 50 -6.55 -6.79 2.22
C ALA A 50 -7.09 -5.36 2.10
N PHE A 51 -7.53 -4.92 0.91
CA PHE A 51 -8.17 -3.61 0.75
C PHE A 51 -9.54 -3.53 1.45
N ARG A 52 -10.33 -4.61 1.43
CA ARG A 52 -11.59 -4.67 2.20
C ARG A 52 -11.32 -4.56 3.70
N TYR A 53 -10.32 -5.27 4.21
CA TYR A 53 -9.88 -5.17 5.61
C TYR A 53 -9.39 -3.77 5.94
N ALA A 54 -8.60 -3.15 5.06
CA ALA A 54 -8.11 -1.80 5.25
C ALA A 54 -9.26 -0.80 5.40
N ARG A 55 -10.28 -0.91 4.54
CA ARG A 55 -11.47 -0.06 4.61
C ARG A 55 -12.31 -0.34 5.87
N TRP A 56 -12.37 -1.59 6.33
CA TRP A 56 -13.12 -1.94 7.53
C TRP A 56 -12.42 -1.46 8.81
N LEU A 57 -11.10 -1.64 8.91
CA LEU A 57 -10.30 -1.25 10.07
C LEU A 57 -10.09 0.27 10.15
N CYS A 58 -9.79 0.92 9.03
CA CYS A 58 -9.43 2.34 9.00
C CYS A 58 -10.61 3.25 8.62
N GLY A 59 -11.79 2.70 8.30
CA GLY A 59 -12.98 3.47 7.93
C GLY A 59 -12.73 4.42 6.76
N TYR A 60 -13.13 5.69 6.92
CA TYR A 60 -12.93 6.76 5.93
C TYR A 60 -11.54 7.43 6.02
N SER A 61 -10.58 6.82 6.73
CA SER A 61 -9.22 7.36 6.80
C SER A 61 -8.56 7.32 5.42
N ARG A 62 -7.94 8.43 5.02
CA ARG A 62 -7.12 8.51 3.79
C ARG A 62 -5.74 7.87 3.92
N ARG A 63 -5.54 7.07 4.97
CA ARG A 63 -4.32 6.33 5.23
C ARG A 63 -4.69 5.00 5.88
N ALA A 64 -4.26 3.92 5.27
CA ALA A 64 -4.40 2.58 5.82
C ALA A 64 -3.25 1.70 5.35
N MET A 65 -2.88 0.74 6.18
CA MET A 65 -1.94 -0.31 5.82
C MET A 65 -2.43 -1.60 6.46
N VAL A 66 -2.50 -2.67 5.67
CA VAL A 66 -2.90 -3.99 6.12
C VAL A 66 -1.90 -4.99 5.59
N ASP A 67 -1.41 -5.84 6.49
CA ASP A 67 -0.53 -6.95 6.18
C ASP A 67 -1.22 -8.24 6.62
N LEU A 68 -1.48 -9.13 5.66
CA LEU A 68 -2.07 -10.45 5.89
C LEU A 68 -1.01 -11.56 5.91
N GLY A 69 0.29 -11.22 5.93
CA GLY A 69 1.40 -12.17 5.83
C GLY A 69 1.64 -12.68 4.41
N ALA A 70 0.58 -13.07 3.70
CA ALA A 70 0.63 -13.48 2.30
C ALA A 70 0.68 -12.27 1.33
N CYS A 71 -0.06 -11.22 1.65
CA CYS A 71 -0.04 -9.97 0.90
C CYS A 71 -0.15 -8.78 1.84
N ARG A 72 0.37 -7.65 1.38
CA ARG A 72 0.34 -6.36 2.06
C ARG A 72 -0.24 -5.32 1.13
N VAL A 73 -1.16 -4.51 1.62
CA VAL A 73 -1.67 -3.34 0.89
C VAL A 73 -1.56 -2.11 1.76
N GLY A 74 -1.39 -0.96 1.14
CA GLY A 74 -1.44 0.30 1.83
C GLY A 74 -1.80 1.42 0.88
N TYR A 75 -2.56 2.38 1.38
CA TYR A 75 -2.84 3.61 0.67
C TYR A 75 -2.66 4.80 1.61
N HIS A 76 -2.21 5.92 1.06
CA HIS A 76 -2.02 7.16 1.80
C HIS A 76 -2.22 8.38 0.89
N ASP A 77 -2.68 9.46 1.49
CA ASP A 77 -2.70 10.78 0.88
C ASP A 77 -1.25 11.28 0.72
N VAL A 78 -0.82 11.46 -0.53
CA VAL A 78 0.58 11.78 -0.89
C VAL A 78 0.98 13.09 -0.25
N GLU A 79 0.13 14.11 -0.39
CA GLU A 79 0.46 15.45 0.02
C GLU A 79 0.49 15.59 1.55
N ARG A 80 -0.48 14.96 2.22
CA ARG A 80 -0.50 14.90 3.68
C ARG A 80 0.73 14.18 4.21
N MET A 81 1.11 13.05 3.62
CA MET A 81 2.26 12.28 4.07
C MET A 81 3.58 13.02 3.83
N GLU A 82 3.72 13.73 2.71
CA GLU A 82 4.89 14.59 2.47
C GLU A 82 5.00 15.72 3.50
N ARG A 83 3.89 16.36 3.87
CA ARG A 83 3.90 17.40 4.92
C ARG A 83 4.30 16.83 6.28
N GLU A 84 3.75 15.68 6.65
CA GLU A 84 4.12 14.98 7.90
C GLU A 84 5.61 14.63 7.91
N MET A 85 6.16 14.09 6.82
CA MET A 85 7.59 13.80 6.71
C MET A 85 8.47 15.04 6.81
N ARG A 86 8.08 16.15 6.19
CA ARG A 86 8.80 17.43 6.30
C ARG A 86 8.78 17.95 7.74
N ALA A 87 7.64 17.86 8.41
CA ALA A 87 7.51 18.27 9.81
C ALA A 87 8.42 17.43 10.73
N VAL A 88 8.40 16.10 10.58
CA VAL A 88 9.28 15.19 11.36
C VAL A 88 10.76 15.47 11.09
N SER A 89 11.12 15.79 9.84
CA SER A 89 12.50 16.12 9.47
C SER A 89 12.95 17.46 10.05
N ALA A 90 12.03 18.40 10.25
CA ALA A 90 12.32 19.67 10.93
C ALA A 90 12.60 19.43 12.43
N VAL A 91 11.75 18.65 13.10
CA VAL A 91 11.92 18.33 14.53
C VAL A 91 13.23 17.59 14.81
N ARG A 92 13.67 16.70 13.92
CA ARG A 92 14.96 15.99 14.09
C ARG A 92 16.20 16.89 13.94
N ARG A 93 16.05 18.15 13.53
CA ARG A 93 17.15 19.11 13.38
C ARG A 93 17.25 20.11 14.54
N GLU A 94 16.33 20.04 15.51
CA GLU A 94 16.37 20.80 16.77
C GLU A 94 16.84 19.90 17.92
#